data_AF-A0A3M0XT20-F1
#
_entry.id   AF-A0A3M0XT20-F1
#
_cell.length_a   1.000
_cell.length_b   1.000
_cell.length_c   1.000
_cell.angle_alpha   90.00
_cell.angle_beta   90.00
_cell.angle_gamma   90.00
#
_symmetry.space_group_name_H-M   'P 1'
#
loop_
_entity.id
_entity.type
_entity.pdbx_description
1 polymer ?
#
loop_
_entity_poly.entity_id
_entity_poly.type
_entity_poly.pdbx_seq_one_letter_code
_entity_poly.pdbx_strand_id
1 'polypeptide(L)'
;MLSEDATMLSPAETIRKDARLAEGRLAGQEDGFITLAIPGTDYRLKLAVHAPLDAAPGAKIRGEIRARARRVDAAPSGGCYIEPVIGRPRRVQGRVAQLLPERNALLVHAGLPVDLQLTEAQRAGDFAPGQIVTTDVEPGAEFLPSADASASGHAS
;
A
#
# COMPACT_ATOMS: atom_id res chain seq x y z
N MET A 1 28.17 -31.66 -5.95
CA MET A 1 28.27 -30.76 -7.12
C MET A 1 27.06 -29.85 -7.06
N LEU A 2 27.31 -28.55 -6.89
CA LEU A 2 26.35 -27.53 -6.48
C LEU A 2 25.37 -27.19 -7.60
N SER A 3 24.08 -27.11 -7.29
CA SER A 3 23.10 -26.41 -8.12
C SER A 3 22.19 -25.63 -7.18
N GLU A 4 22.61 -24.39 -6.86
CA GLU A 4 21.74 -23.38 -6.30
C GLU A 4 21.29 -22.49 -7.46
N ASP A 5 20.09 -22.77 -7.98
CA ASP A 5 19.42 -21.95 -8.98
C ASP A 5 18.85 -20.71 -8.29
N ALA A 6 19.73 -19.77 -7.93
CA ALA A 6 19.32 -18.44 -7.51
C ALA A 6 18.78 -17.71 -8.74
N THR A 7 17.46 -17.80 -8.96
CA THR A 7 16.75 -16.99 -9.96
C THR A 7 16.93 -15.52 -9.58
N MET A 8 17.95 -14.89 -10.16
CA MET A 8 18.21 -13.46 -10.04
C MET A 8 17.12 -12.71 -10.80
N LEU A 9 16.15 -12.15 -10.07
CA LEU A 9 15.12 -11.25 -10.63
C LEU A 9 15.80 -10.10 -11.36
N SER A 10 15.26 -9.71 -12.53
CA SER A 10 15.84 -8.62 -13.31
C SER A 10 15.70 -7.29 -12.57
N PRO A 11 16.65 -6.34 -12.70
CA PRO A 11 16.56 -5.03 -12.05
C PRO A 11 15.24 -4.28 -12.35
N ALA A 12 14.67 -4.47 -13.53
CA ALA A 12 13.40 -3.86 -13.93
C ALA A 12 12.17 -4.47 -13.22
N GLU A 13 12.23 -5.75 -12.85
CA GLU A 13 11.19 -6.42 -12.06
C GLU A 13 11.29 -6.04 -10.58
N THR A 14 12.51 -5.90 -10.05
CA THR A 14 12.74 -5.41 -8.68
C THR A 14 12.23 -3.98 -8.51
N ILE A 15 12.54 -3.06 -9.43
CA ILE A 15 12.03 -1.68 -9.40
C ILE A 15 10.49 -1.64 -9.44
N ARG A 16 9.86 -2.50 -10.26
CA ARG A 16 8.38 -2.59 -10.33
C ARG A 16 7.76 -3.16 -9.06
N LYS A 17 8.42 -4.12 -8.41
CA LYS A 17 7.99 -4.69 -7.12
C LYS A 17 8.11 -3.64 -6.02
N ASP A 18 9.20 -2.88 -6.02
CA ASP A 18 9.46 -1.83 -5.06
C ASP A 18 8.49 -0.66 -5.13
N ALA A 19 8.03 -0.32 -6.34
CA ALA A 19 7.04 0.74 -6.57
C ALA A 19 5.66 0.48 -5.90
N ARG A 20 5.39 -0.76 -5.46
CA ARG A 20 4.17 -1.14 -4.76
C ARG A 20 4.26 -1.01 -3.25
N LEU A 21 5.47 -0.82 -2.72
CA LEU A 21 5.71 -0.84 -1.30
C LEU A 21 5.57 0.57 -0.72
N ALA A 22 4.64 0.72 0.21
CA ALA A 22 4.52 1.89 1.04
C ALA A 22 5.61 1.85 2.13
N GLU A 23 6.22 3.00 2.38
CA GLU A 23 7.20 3.18 3.44
C GLU A 23 6.63 4.08 4.53
N GLY A 24 6.88 3.72 5.78
CA GLY A 24 6.53 4.56 6.91
C GLY A 24 7.20 4.14 8.19
N ARG A 25 6.73 4.70 9.30
CA ARG A 25 7.17 4.31 10.64
C ARG A 25 6.03 3.63 11.39
N LEU A 26 6.35 2.57 12.11
CA LEU A 26 5.40 1.94 13.02
C LEU A 26 5.16 2.88 14.21
N ALA A 27 4.00 3.55 14.28
CA ALA A 27 3.69 4.44 15.40
C ALA A 27 3.10 3.69 16.60
N GLY A 28 2.45 2.56 16.34
CA GLY A 28 1.86 1.70 17.35
C GLY A 28 1.29 0.43 16.73
N GLN A 29 1.06 -0.58 17.56
CA GLN A 29 0.47 -1.84 17.18
C GLN A 29 -0.46 -2.30 18.30
N GLU A 30 -1.67 -2.72 17.93
CA GLU A 30 -2.72 -3.17 18.85
C GLU A 30 -3.56 -4.23 18.14
N ASP A 31 -3.85 -5.35 18.80
CA ASP A 31 -4.78 -6.42 18.39
C ASP A 31 -5.19 -6.46 16.90
N GLY A 32 -4.28 -6.96 16.05
CA GLY A 32 -4.52 -7.14 14.61
C GLY A 32 -4.46 -5.86 13.78
N PHE A 33 -3.99 -4.75 14.34
CA PHE A 33 -3.79 -3.47 13.65
C PHE A 33 -2.43 -2.86 13.94
N ILE A 34 -1.93 -2.10 12.97
CA ILE A 34 -0.83 -1.18 13.14
C ILE A 34 -1.30 0.25 12.89
N THR A 35 -0.57 1.21 13.44
CA THR A 35 -0.65 2.61 13.04
C THR A 35 0.61 2.94 12.24
N LEU A 36 0.47 3.17 10.95
CA LEU A 36 1.55 3.56 10.05
C LEU A 36 1.62 5.09 9.99
N ALA A 37 2.74 5.67 10.44
CA ALA A 37 3.04 7.08 10.29
C ALA A 37 3.75 7.34 8.96
N ILE A 38 3.18 8.25 8.16
CA ILE A 38 3.74 8.61 6.85
C ILE A 38 4.74 9.77 7.02
N PRO A 39 6.02 9.59 6.67
CA PRO A 39 7.05 10.61 6.84
C PRO A 39 6.71 11.93 6.15
N GLY A 40 7.02 13.05 6.81
CA GLY A 40 6.76 14.38 6.27
C GLY A 40 5.29 14.82 6.27
N THR A 41 4.39 14.04 6.90
CA THR A 41 2.97 14.36 6.99
C THR A 41 2.37 14.01 8.37
N ASP A 42 1.17 14.51 8.62
CA ASP A 42 0.39 14.19 9.82
C ASP A 42 -0.37 12.87 9.71
N TYR A 43 -0.27 12.17 8.58
CA TYR A 43 -1.00 10.93 8.35
C TYR A 43 -0.59 9.83 9.31
N ARG A 44 -1.59 9.21 9.95
CA ARG A 44 -1.47 8.06 10.85
C ARG A 44 -2.56 7.06 10.47
N LEU A 45 -2.21 6.14 9.58
CA LEU A 45 -3.15 5.17 9.02
C LEU A 45 -3.23 3.94 9.90
N LYS A 46 -4.44 3.63 10.38
CA LYS A 46 -4.72 2.38 11.10
C LYS A 46 -5.05 1.28 10.11
N LEU A 47 -4.16 0.30 9.98
CA LEU A 47 -4.22 -0.78 8.98
C LEU A 47 -4.26 -2.13 9.68
N ALA A 48 -5.07 -3.05 9.16
CA ALA A 48 -5.13 -4.41 9.67
C ALA A 48 -3.84 -5.18 9.30
N VAL A 49 -3.42 -6.09 10.17
CA VAL A 49 -2.30 -7.01 9.94
C VAL A 49 -2.71 -8.42 10.33
N HIS A 50 -2.26 -9.42 9.57
CA HIS A 50 -2.59 -10.83 9.82
C HIS A 50 -1.75 -11.43 10.96
N ALA A 51 -0.61 -10.84 11.26
CA ALA A 51 0.26 -11.21 12.36
C ALA A 51 0.92 -9.96 12.97
N PRO A 52 1.29 -10.00 14.27
CA PRO A 52 2.14 -8.99 14.87
C PRO A 52 3.42 -8.76 14.06
N LEU A 53 3.81 -7.50 13.87
CA LEU A 53 5.11 -7.18 13.28
C LEU A 53 6.20 -7.34 14.33
N ASP A 54 7.34 -7.90 13.92
CA ASP A 54 8.58 -7.89 14.69
C ASP A 54 9.32 -6.55 14.49
N ALA A 55 8.70 -5.48 14.98
CA ALA A 55 9.24 -4.12 14.88
C ALA A 55 8.83 -3.29 16.11
N ALA A 56 9.76 -2.50 16.64
CA ALA A 56 9.46 -1.57 17.73
C ALA A 56 8.76 -0.31 17.19
N PRO A 57 7.92 0.35 18.01
CA PRO A 57 7.44 1.69 17.69
C PRO A 57 8.60 2.65 17.33
N GLY A 58 8.43 3.43 16.27
CA GLY A 58 9.42 4.31 15.67
C GLY A 58 10.25 3.67 14.55
N ALA A 59 10.29 2.33 14.47
CA ALA A 59 11.01 1.61 13.42
C ALA A 59 10.46 1.95 12.03
N LYS A 60 11.36 2.00 11.04
CA LYS A 60 10.98 2.08 9.64
C LYS A 60 10.43 0.72 9.21
N ILE A 61 9.27 0.72 8.57
CA ILE A 61 8.64 -0.48 8.03
C ILE A 61 8.21 -0.21 6.59
N ARG A 62 8.19 -1.28 5.79
CA ARG A 62 7.87 -1.24 4.37
C ARG A 62 6.97 -2.40 4.01
N GLY A 63 5.95 -2.18 3.19
CA GLY A 63 4.97 -3.21 2.86
C GLY A 63 3.91 -2.74 1.88
N GLU A 64 3.09 -3.66 1.40
CA GLU A 64 1.95 -3.34 0.54
C GLU A 64 0.76 -2.89 1.39
N ILE A 65 0.08 -1.82 0.98
CA ILE A 65 -1.23 -1.48 1.53
C ILE A 65 -2.29 -1.97 0.58
N ARG A 66 -3.24 -2.77 1.08
CA ARG A 66 -4.38 -3.25 0.31
C ARG A 66 -5.68 -2.68 0.86
N ALA A 67 -6.53 -2.17 -0.02
CA ALA A 67 -7.86 -1.71 0.32
C ALA A 67 -8.88 -2.22 -0.70
N ARG A 68 -10.11 -2.48 -0.26
CA ARG A 68 -11.21 -2.85 -1.15
C ARG A 68 -12.03 -1.60 -1.48
N ALA A 69 -12.14 -1.26 -2.75
CA ALA A 69 -13.00 -0.17 -3.20
C ALA A 69 -14.46 -0.62 -3.17
N ARG A 70 -15.37 0.29 -2.81
CA ARG A 70 -16.82 0.06 -3.02
C ARG A 70 -17.18 0.23 -4.49
N ARG A 71 -16.77 1.38 -5.05
CA ARG A 71 -16.88 1.73 -6.47
C ARG A 71 -15.83 2.79 -6.76
N VAL A 72 -15.08 2.59 -7.83
CA VAL A 72 -14.05 3.54 -8.26
C VAL A 72 -14.62 4.44 -9.34
N ASP A 73 -14.55 5.75 -9.13
CA ASP A 73 -14.98 6.75 -10.10
C ASP A 73 -13.77 7.54 -10.61
N ALA A 74 -13.82 7.92 -11.88
CA ALA A 74 -12.86 8.86 -12.45
C ALA A 74 -13.07 10.25 -11.84
N ALA A 75 -12.00 10.85 -11.31
CA ALA A 75 -12.03 12.23 -10.86
C ALA A 75 -11.47 13.15 -11.97
N PRO A 76 -12.18 14.22 -12.36
CA PRO A 76 -11.74 15.12 -13.44
C PRO A 76 -10.52 15.94 -13.04
N SER A 77 -10.35 16.22 -11.76
CA SER A 77 -9.24 16.98 -11.17
C SER A 77 -9.17 16.69 -9.66
N GLY A 78 -8.04 17.03 -9.04
CA GLY A 78 -7.88 16.88 -7.59
C GLY A 78 -6.46 16.53 -7.18
N GLY A 79 -6.22 16.58 -5.86
CA GLY A 79 -5.00 16.10 -5.22
C GLY A 79 -5.07 14.61 -4.87
N CYS A 80 -3.94 14.08 -4.41
CA CYS A 80 -3.84 12.72 -3.87
C CYS A 80 -4.02 12.78 -2.35
N TYR A 81 -4.94 11.99 -1.80
CA TYR A 81 -5.17 11.94 -0.36
C TYR A 81 -5.82 10.62 0.08
N ILE A 82 -5.73 10.37 1.38
CA ILE A 82 -6.49 9.33 2.08
C ILE A 82 -7.29 10.04 3.18
N GLU A 83 -8.52 9.60 3.46
CA GLU A 83 -9.28 10.14 4.59
C GLU A 83 -9.70 9.02 5.54
N PRO A 84 -9.73 9.29 6.86
CA PRO A 84 -9.21 10.50 7.53
C PRO A 84 -7.67 10.54 7.56
N VAL A 85 -7.10 11.69 7.92
CA VAL A 85 -5.65 11.83 8.17
C VAL A 85 -5.18 10.91 9.30
N ILE A 86 -6.00 10.74 10.34
CA ILE A 86 -5.72 9.87 11.49
C ILE A 86 -6.85 8.85 11.62
N GLY A 87 -6.51 7.55 11.45
CA GLY A 87 -7.43 6.44 11.65
C GLY A 87 -7.50 5.46 10.48
N ARG A 88 -8.58 4.68 10.43
CA ARG A 88 -8.80 3.67 9.39
C ARG A 88 -9.16 4.35 8.07
N PRO A 89 -8.51 4.03 6.94
CA PRO A 89 -8.89 4.55 5.63
C PRO A 89 -10.39 4.34 5.33
N ARG A 90 -11.03 5.39 4.82
CA ARG A 90 -12.45 5.43 4.41
C ARG A 90 -12.63 5.93 2.99
N ARG A 91 -11.74 6.82 2.55
CA ARG A 91 -11.70 7.33 1.18
C ARG A 91 -10.28 7.41 0.68
N VAL A 92 -10.09 7.10 -0.60
CA VAL A 92 -8.81 7.18 -1.28
C VAL A 92 -9.03 7.93 -2.59
N GLN A 93 -8.25 9.00 -2.81
CA GLN A 93 -8.12 9.64 -4.10
C GLN A 93 -6.65 9.64 -4.50
N GLY A 94 -6.36 9.25 -5.73
CA GLY A 94 -5.00 9.21 -6.20
C GLY A 94 -4.90 8.95 -7.69
N ARG A 95 -3.65 8.93 -8.16
CA ARG A 95 -3.35 8.66 -9.57
C ARG A 95 -3.10 7.19 -9.77
N VAL A 96 -3.75 6.58 -10.76
CA VAL A 96 -3.48 5.20 -11.17
C VAL A 96 -2.03 5.13 -11.68
N ALA A 97 -1.19 4.40 -10.96
CA ALA A 97 0.20 4.16 -11.34
C ALA A 97 0.29 2.92 -12.26
N GLN A 98 -0.45 1.87 -11.94
CA GLN A 98 -0.44 0.62 -12.70
C GLN A 98 -1.81 -0.08 -12.63
N LEU A 99 -2.21 -0.74 -13.72
CA LEU A 99 -3.34 -1.68 -13.72
C LEU A 99 -2.84 -3.07 -13.32
N LEU A 100 -3.62 -3.80 -12.52
CA LEU A 100 -3.31 -5.16 -12.05
C LEU A 100 -4.43 -6.13 -12.47
N PRO A 101 -4.56 -6.49 -13.77
CA PRO A 101 -5.67 -7.28 -14.28
C PRO A 101 -5.80 -8.66 -13.61
N GLU A 102 -4.68 -9.31 -13.32
CA GLU A 102 -4.61 -10.63 -12.68
C GLU A 102 -5.22 -10.67 -11.27
N ARG A 103 -5.34 -9.50 -10.62
CA ARG A 103 -5.91 -9.34 -9.27
C ARG A 103 -7.17 -8.48 -9.27
N ASN A 104 -7.65 -8.08 -10.45
CA ASN A 104 -8.68 -7.07 -10.66
C ASN A 104 -8.51 -5.84 -9.74
N ALA A 105 -7.31 -5.24 -9.77
CA ALA A 105 -6.95 -4.14 -8.89
C ALA A 105 -6.24 -3.00 -9.63
N LEU A 106 -6.15 -1.86 -8.96
CA LEU A 106 -5.38 -0.69 -9.40
C LEU A 106 -4.30 -0.39 -8.38
N LEU A 107 -3.06 -0.22 -8.80
CA LEU A 107 -2.06 0.43 -7.97
C LEU A 107 -2.30 1.94 -8.07
N VAL A 108 -2.77 2.55 -6.99
CA VAL A 108 -3.09 3.98 -6.91
C VAL A 108 -2.07 4.69 -6.01
N HIS A 109 -1.49 5.77 -6.50
CA HIS A 109 -0.63 6.64 -5.71
C HIS A 109 -1.48 7.75 -5.06
N ALA A 110 -1.75 7.60 -3.75
CA ALA A 110 -2.56 8.52 -2.95
C ALA A 110 -1.73 9.31 -1.91
N GLY A 111 -0.48 9.63 -2.27
CA GLY A 111 0.57 10.08 -1.34
C GLY A 111 1.49 8.93 -0.88
N LEU A 112 1.01 7.70 -1.03
CA LEU A 112 1.75 6.45 -0.95
C LEU A 112 1.06 5.42 -1.86
N PRO A 113 1.72 4.32 -2.26
CA PRO A 113 1.09 3.27 -3.06
C PRO A 113 0.02 2.53 -2.27
N VAL A 114 -1.18 2.44 -2.86
CA VAL A 114 -2.31 1.66 -2.36
C VAL A 114 -2.77 0.73 -3.46
N ASP A 115 -2.80 -0.56 -3.16
CA ASP A 115 -3.35 -1.59 -4.01
C ASP A 115 -4.86 -1.68 -3.77
N LEU A 116 -5.60 -1.07 -4.70
CA LEU A 116 -7.03 -0.86 -4.61
C LEU A 116 -7.76 -1.96 -5.38
N GLN A 117 -8.31 -2.93 -4.64
CA GLN A 117 -9.08 -4.05 -5.19
C GLN A 117 -10.45 -3.56 -5.66
N LEU A 118 -10.79 -3.89 -6.90
CA LEU A 118 -12.08 -3.55 -7.50
C LEU A 118 -13.13 -4.63 -7.17
N THR A 119 -14.39 -4.23 -7.14
CA THR A 119 -15.51 -5.17 -7.11
C THR A 119 -15.69 -5.85 -8.46
N GLU A 120 -16.47 -6.93 -8.50
CA GLU A 120 -16.80 -7.63 -9.76
C GLU A 120 -17.62 -6.78 -10.74
N ALA A 121 -18.13 -5.63 -10.33
CA ALA A 121 -18.85 -4.70 -11.20
C ALA A 121 -17.91 -3.87 -12.10
N GLN A 122 -16.60 -3.84 -11.80
CA GLN A 122 -15.61 -3.05 -12.52
C GLN A 122 -14.40 -3.93 -12.89
N ARG A 123 -13.69 -3.55 -13.95
CA ARG A 123 -12.45 -4.20 -14.38
C ARG A 123 -11.30 -3.22 -14.34
N ALA A 124 -10.10 -3.71 -14.04
CA ALA A 124 -8.90 -2.88 -14.08
C ALA A 124 -8.72 -2.18 -15.45
N GLY A 125 -9.13 -2.82 -16.54
CA GLY A 125 -9.10 -2.27 -17.90
C GLY A 125 -10.07 -1.11 -18.17
N ASP A 126 -11.01 -0.82 -17.26
CA ASP A 126 -11.91 0.33 -17.37
C ASP A 126 -11.19 1.66 -17.02
N PHE A 127 -9.93 1.56 -16.56
CA PHE A 127 -9.10 2.68 -16.10
C PHE A 127 -7.79 2.75 -16.87
N ALA A 128 -7.11 3.89 -16.77
CA ALA A 128 -5.82 4.11 -17.42
C ALA A 128 -4.73 4.58 -16.44
N PRO A 129 -3.46 4.17 -16.61
CA PRO A 129 -2.34 4.80 -15.93
C PRO A 129 -2.34 6.32 -16.13
N GLY A 130 -2.04 7.07 -15.08
CA GLY A 130 -2.11 8.51 -15.07
C GLY A 130 -3.51 9.08 -14.77
N GLN A 131 -4.59 8.30 -14.84
CA GLN A 131 -5.93 8.76 -14.48
C GLN A 131 -6.03 9.05 -12.98
N ILE A 132 -6.74 10.10 -12.58
CA ILE A 132 -7.08 10.31 -11.17
C ILE A 132 -8.40 9.57 -10.90
N VAL A 133 -8.39 8.78 -9.83
CA VAL A 133 -9.54 8.01 -9.38
C VAL A 133 -9.83 8.31 -7.92
N THR A 134 -11.10 8.20 -7.55
CA THR A 134 -11.55 8.38 -6.17
C THR A 134 -12.52 7.27 -5.80
N THR A 135 -12.49 6.84 -4.54
CA THR A 135 -13.39 5.82 -4.03
C THR A 135 -13.55 5.91 -2.53
N ASP A 136 -14.73 5.52 -2.05
CA ASP A 136 -14.89 5.07 -0.67
C ASP A 136 -14.40 3.62 -0.56
N VAL A 137 -13.61 3.34 0.47
CA VAL A 137 -13.08 2.00 0.74
C VAL A 137 -13.89 1.30 1.83
N GLU A 138 -13.92 -0.02 1.74
CA GLU A 138 -14.49 -0.85 2.79
C GLU A 138 -13.60 -0.81 4.05
N PRO A 139 -14.19 -0.98 5.25
CA PRO A 139 -13.40 -1.18 6.46
C PRO A 139 -12.45 -2.38 6.32
N GLY A 140 -11.24 -2.27 6.87
CA GLY A 140 -10.28 -3.37 6.89
C GLY A 140 -9.15 -3.26 5.88
N ALA A 141 -8.78 -2.05 5.46
CA ALA A 141 -7.52 -1.85 4.73
C ALA A 141 -6.34 -2.49 5.49
N GLU A 142 -5.52 -3.24 4.78
CA GLU A 142 -4.49 -4.12 5.33
C GLU A 142 -3.08 -3.59 5.03
N PHE A 143 -2.14 -3.90 5.91
CA PHE A 143 -0.71 -3.78 5.67
C PHE A 143 -0.07 -5.16 5.60
N LEU A 144 0.60 -5.44 4.49
CA LEU A 144 1.34 -6.68 4.27
C LEU A 144 2.84 -6.36 4.30
N PRO A 145 3.55 -6.71 5.39
CA PRO A 145 4.97 -6.40 5.50
C PRO A 145 5.77 -7.05 4.37
N SER A 146 6.73 -6.31 3.82
CA SER A 146 7.73 -6.89 2.92
C SER A 146 8.67 -7.81 3.71
N ALA A 147 9.19 -8.85 3.06
CA ALA A 147 10.17 -9.75 3.67
C ALA A 147 11.45 -9.02 4.13
N ASP A 148 11.77 -7.89 3.50
CA ASP A 148 12.92 -7.04 3.87
C ASP A 148 12.64 -6.14 5.09
N ALA A 149 11.51 -6.31 5.79
CA ALA A 149 11.16 -5.54 6.98
C ALA A 149 12.04 -5.84 8.21
N SER A 150 13.04 -6.73 8.09
CA SER A 150 13.99 -7.06 9.14
C SER A 150 15.10 -5.99 9.28
N ALA A 151 14.91 -5.12 10.27
CA ALA A 151 15.94 -4.46 11.08
C ALA A 151 17.28 -4.08 10.41
N SER A 152 17.36 -2.87 9.83
CA SER A 152 18.65 -2.19 9.66
C SER A 152 18.89 -1.20 10.82
N GLY A 153 19.56 -1.71 11.87
CA GLY A 153 20.64 -1.03 12.59
C GLY A 153 20.31 0.10 13.56
N HIS A 154 20.39 -0.19 14.86
CA HIS A 154 21.06 0.68 15.82
C HIS A 154 22.47 0.13 16.07
N ALA A 155 23.47 0.81 15.51
CA ALA A 155 24.87 0.80 15.90
C ALA A 155 25.35 2.20 15.49
N SER A 156 25.88 3.07 16.35
CA SER A 156 26.48 2.96 17.68
C SER A 156 26.18 4.23 18.48
#